data_AF-A0A7K0TVC4-F1
#
_entry.id   AF-A0A7K0TVC4-F1
#
_cell.length_a   1.000
_cell.length_b   1.000
_cell.length_c   1.000
_cell.angle_alpha   90.00
_cell.angle_beta   90.00
_cell.angle_gamma   90.00
#
_symmetry.space_group_name_H-M   'P 1'
#
loop_
_entity.id
_entity.type
_entity.pdbx_description
1 polymer ?
#
loop_
_entity_poly.entity_id
_entity_poly.type
_entity_poly.pdbx_seq_one_letter_code
_entity_poly.pdbx_strand_id
1 'polypeptide(L)'
;MARSRGRARSKKSSNPGSGFVRALFSAIGSLWRLLAKALGSATRFVFRGAQELDPTHQRDGIAFFLFILALIAAAGTWFGLDNFAGHATYSFLYGGVGRLALLTPLIFVYFAYRLFKAPDESNETGRITIGTLLLVISTTALLHLLNGSTGTGATAMRHGGGWIGYGVSKPLVALVTNILAVPILLIIFLFGLLVITKTPVSKLFSNIARVFALGGAGIAK
;
A
#
# COMPACT_ATOMS: atom_id res chain seq x y z
N MET A 1 14.48 25.34 -67.55
CA MET A 1 15.15 25.49 -66.24
C MET A 1 14.08 25.59 -65.14
N ALA A 2 13.81 24.52 -64.39
CA ALA A 2 12.84 24.53 -63.29
C ALA A 2 13.55 24.15 -61.97
N ARG A 3 13.46 25.06 -61.00
CA ARG A 3 14.20 25.05 -59.71
C ARG A 3 13.75 23.91 -58.80
N SER A 4 14.69 23.09 -58.34
CA SER A 4 14.45 22.15 -57.23
C SER A 4 14.38 22.93 -55.90
N ARG A 5 13.25 22.83 -55.20
CA ARG A 5 13.10 23.37 -53.84
C ARG A 5 13.57 22.31 -52.84
N GLY A 6 14.73 22.53 -52.25
CA GLY A 6 15.25 21.72 -51.15
C GLY A 6 14.29 21.76 -49.95
N ARG A 7 13.85 20.58 -49.51
CA ARG A 7 12.97 20.41 -48.35
C ARG A 7 13.82 20.50 -47.08
N ALA A 8 13.76 21.63 -46.38
CA ALA A 8 14.45 21.82 -45.11
C ALA A 8 13.89 20.85 -44.05
N ARG A 9 14.75 19.95 -43.53
CA ARG A 9 14.44 19.10 -42.38
C ARG A 9 14.41 19.96 -41.12
N SER A 10 13.21 20.13 -40.55
CA SER A 10 13.03 20.70 -39.21
C SER A 10 13.76 19.82 -38.18
N LYS A 11 14.82 20.37 -37.57
CA LYS A 11 15.55 19.76 -36.46
C LYS A 11 14.77 20.07 -35.18
N LYS A 12 14.05 19.08 -34.66
CA LYS A 12 13.30 19.18 -33.41
C LYS A 12 14.29 19.38 -32.25
N SER A 13 14.25 20.56 -31.61
CA SER A 13 15.10 20.86 -30.46
C SER A 13 14.70 19.96 -29.28
N SER A 14 15.59 19.05 -28.91
CA SER A 14 15.44 18.23 -27.71
C SER A 14 15.79 19.08 -26.49
N ASN A 15 14.79 19.36 -25.64
CA ASN A 15 14.97 20.15 -24.43
C ASN A 15 15.82 19.34 -23.41
N PRO A 16 17.00 19.82 -22.96
CA PRO A 16 17.96 19.04 -22.17
C PRO A 16 17.39 18.45 -20.87
N GLY A 17 16.48 19.17 -20.20
CA GLY A 17 15.83 18.71 -18.97
C GLY A 17 14.87 17.53 -19.14
N SER A 18 14.34 17.31 -20.35
CA SER A 18 13.44 16.19 -20.63
C SER A 18 14.16 14.84 -20.69
N GLY A 19 15.46 14.84 -20.97
CA GLY A 19 16.29 13.63 -21.05
C GLY A 19 16.54 13.03 -19.68
N PHE A 20 16.93 13.85 -18.69
CA PHE A 20 17.16 13.41 -17.32
C PHE A 20 15.88 12.89 -16.66
N VAL A 21 14.77 13.62 -16.80
CA VAL A 21 13.47 13.20 -16.25
C VAL A 21 12.99 11.90 -16.90
N ARG A 22 13.10 11.75 -18.23
CA ARG A 22 12.78 10.48 -18.91
C ARG A 22 13.69 9.34 -18.51
N ALA A 23 14.98 9.59 -18.32
CA ALA A 23 15.94 8.59 -17.86
C ALA A 23 15.63 8.12 -16.43
N LEU A 24 15.22 9.04 -15.56
CA LEU A 24 14.80 8.70 -14.20
C LEU A 24 13.50 7.88 -14.22
N PHE A 25 12.49 8.28 -15.00
CA PHE A 25 11.26 7.50 -15.16
C PHE A 25 11.49 6.13 -15.80
N SER A 26 12.40 6.02 -16.77
CA SER A 26 12.73 4.74 -17.40
C SER A 26 13.55 3.83 -16.48
N ALA A 27 14.47 4.39 -15.68
CA ALA A 27 15.22 3.67 -14.66
C ALA A 27 14.27 3.13 -13.57
N ILE A 28 13.36 3.96 -13.06
CA ILE A 28 12.31 3.54 -12.12
C ILE A 28 11.43 2.46 -12.75
N GLY A 29 10.99 2.64 -14.00
CA GLY A 29 10.17 1.65 -14.71
C GLY A 29 10.92 0.33 -15.01
N SER A 30 12.24 0.35 -15.10
CA SER A 30 13.06 -0.84 -15.30
C SER A 30 13.30 -1.56 -13.97
N LEU A 31 13.61 -0.81 -12.91
CA LEU A 31 13.69 -1.32 -11.54
C LEU A 31 12.36 -1.95 -11.12
N TRP A 32 11.24 -1.30 -11.45
CA TRP A 32 9.90 -1.85 -11.20
C TRP A 32 9.68 -3.19 -11.89
N ARG A 33 10.08 -3.31 -13.16
CA ARG A 33 9.98 -4.56 -13.92
C ARG A 33 10.91 -5.64 -13.38
N LEU A 34 12.10 -5.30 -12.91
CA LEU A 34 13.03 -6.24 -12.27
C LEU A 34 12.49 -6.73 -10.94
N LEU A 35 11.98 -5.83 -10.10
CA LEU A 35 11.33 -6.18 -8.83
C LEU A 35 10.10 -7.05 -9.08
N ALA A 36 9.23 -6.69 -10.04
CA ALA A 36 8.06 -7.48 -10.40
C ALA A 36 8.44 -8.88 -10.92
N LYS A 37 9.51 -8.98 -11.72
CA LYS A 37 10.02 -10.27 -12.19
C LYS A 37 10.63 -11.09 -11.07
N ALA A 38 11.40 -10.48 -10.17
CA ALA A 38 12.02 -11.13 -9.02
C ALA A 38 10.98 -11.61 -8.01
N LEU A 39 9.97 -10.79 -7.70
CA LEU A 39 8.81 -11.19 -6.89
C LEU A 39 8.00 -12.28 -7.58
N GLY A 40 7.76 -12.15 -8.89
CA GLY A 40 7.04 -13.16 -9.68
C GLY A 40 7.80 -14.48 -9.80
N SER A 41 9.14 -14.45 -9.83
CA SER A 41 9.97 -15.66 -9.85
C SER A 41 10.10 -16.27 -8.47
N ALA A 42 10.25 -15.46 -7.42
CA ALA A 42 10.33 -15.93 -6.04
C ALA A 42 9.01 -16.60 -5.61
N THR A 43 7.88 -15.99 -5.95
CA THR A 43 6.56 -16.62 -5.74
C THR A 43 6.47 -17.93 -6.52
N ARG A 44 6.70 -17.93 -7.84
CA ARG A 44 6.70 -19.20 -8.61
C ARG A 44 7.69 -20.23 -8.11
N PHE A 45 8.84 -19.84 -7.57
CA PHE A 45 9.85 -20.76 -7.04
C PHE A 45 9.38 -21.41 -5.74
N VAL A 46 8.81 -20.63 -4.81
CA VAL A 46 8.21 -21.14 -3.57
C VAL A 46 7.00 -22.04 -3.86
N PHE A 47 6.23 -21.74 -4.90
CA PHE A 47 5.02 -22.49 -5.27
C PHE A 47 5.25 -23.60 -6.32
N ARG A 48 6.46 -23.73 -6.89
CA ARG A 48 6.78 -24.74 -7.92
C ARG A 48 6.76 -26.17 -7.37
N GLY A 49 7.06 -26.36 -6.08
CA GLY A 49 6.96 -27.66 -5.41
C GLY A 49 5.53 -28.20 -5.27
N ALA A 50 4.51 -27.38 -5.52
CA ALA A 50 3.10 -27.76 -5.43
C ALA A 50 2.46 -28.06 -6.81
N GLN A 51 3.26 -28.08 -7.89
CA GLN A 51 2.76 -28.19 -9.26
C GLN A 51 2.27 -29.61 -9.62
N GLU A 52 2.55 -30.61 -8.79
CA GLU A 52 2.00 -31.97 -8.89
C GLU A 52 0.69 -32.18 -8.10
N LEU A 53 0.20 -31.16 -7.40
CA LEU A 53 -1.06 -31.21 -6.64
C LEU A 53 -2.18 -30.47 -7.41
N ASP A 54 -3.40 -31.00 -7.31
CA ASP A 54 -4.64 -30.45 -7.87
C ASP A 54 -4.75 -28.92 -7.58
N PRO A 55 -5.29 -28.07 -8.47
CA PRO A 55 -5.32 -26.61 -8.30
C PRO A 55 -5.96 -26.14 -6.98
N THR A 56 -6.82 -26.96 -6.37
CA THR A 56 -7.39 -26.73 -5.03
C THR A 56 -6.31 -26.75 -3.93
N HIS A 57 -5.35 -27.68 -3.98
CA HIS A 57 -4.29 -27.83 -2.97
C HIS A 57 -3.20 -26.75 -3.05
N GLN A 58 -2.96 -26.15 -4.23
CA GLN A 58 -1.98 -25.07 -4.38
C GLN A 58 -2.39 -23.79 -3.64
N ARG A 59 -3.71 -23.56 -3.50
CA ARG A 59 -4.29 -22.36 -2.88
C ARG A 59 -4.30 -22.46 -1.36
N ASP A 60 -4.49 -23.67 -0.85
CA ASP A 60 -4.33 -23.98 0.57
C ASP A 60 -2.90 -23.75 1.05
N GLY A 61 -1.90 -23.99 0.19
CA GLY A 61 -0.50 -23.68 0.48
C GLY A 61 -0.24 -22.19 0.74
N ILE A 62 -0.85 -21.29 -0.05
CA ILE A 62 -0.72 -19.83 0.15
C ILE A 62 -1.43 -19.41 1.44
N ALA A 63 -2.61 -19.96 1.70
CA ALA A 63 -3.37 -19.64 2.91
C ALA A 63 -2.61 -20.07 4.17
N PHE A 64 -2.03 -21.28 4.14
CA PHE A 64 -1.19 -21.81 5.20
C PHE A 64 0.11 -21.00 5.37
N PHE A 65 0.76 -20.59 4.27
CA PHE A 65 1.92 -19.71 4.32
C PHE A 65 1.61 -18.36 4.98
N LEU A 66 0.49 -17.71 4.61
CA LEU A 66 0.03 -16.48 5.26
C LEU A 66 -0.26 -16.70 6.75
N PHE A 67 -0.82 -17.85 7.11
CA PHE A 67 -1.05 -18.20 8.51
C PHE A 67 0.26 -18.35 9.29
N ILE A 68 1.27 -19.03 8.73
CA ILE A 68 2.62 -19.09 9.33
C ILE A 68 3.20 -17.69 9.51
N LEU A 69 3.09 -16.81 8.50
CA LEU A 69 3.53 -15.42 8.63
C LEU A 69 2.79 -14.67 9.73
N ALA A 70 1.50 -14.95 9.92
CA ALA A 70 0.72 -14.39 11.02
C ALA A 70 1.26 -14.82 12.39
N LEU A 71 1.61 -16.11 12.54
CA LEU A 71 2.20 -16.64 13.76
C LEU A 71 3.59 -16.03 14.03
N ILE A 72 4.44 -15.94 13.01
CA ILE A 72 5.76 -15.29 13.11
C ILE A 72 5.59 -13.81 13.50
N ALA A 73 4.66 -13.11 12.85
CA ALA A 73 4.37 -11.72 13.18
C ALA A 73 3.89 -11.57 14.62
N ALA A 74 2.96 -12.41 15.09
CA ALA A 74 2.47 -12.39 16.46
C ALA A 74 3.61 -12.65 17.46
N ALA A 75 4.45 -13.66 17.18
CA ALA A 75 5.64 -13.98 17.96
C ALA A 75 6.58 -12.77 18.10
N GLY A 76 6.86 -12.08 16.99
CA GLY A 76 7.75 -10.92 16.97
C GLY A 76 7.15 -9.62 17.51
N THR A 77 5.82 -9.44 17.52
CA THR A 77 5.19 -8.17 17.92
C THR A 77 4.43 -8.22 19.24
N TRP A 78 3.85 -9.35 19.62
CA TRP A 78 3.03 -9.47 20.84
C TRP A 78 3.76 -10.16 21.98
N PHE A 79 4.57 -11.18 21.69
CA PHE A 79 5.16 -12.04 22.72
C PHE A 79 6.56 -11.59 23.17
N GLY A 80 7.15 -10.57 22.53
CA GLY A 80 8.41 -9.97 22.99
C GLY A 80 9.57 -10.96 23.08
N LEU A 81 9.73 -11.82 22.06
CA LEU A 81 10.76 -12.86 22.05
C LEU A 81 12.18 -12.28 22.09
N ASP A 82 12.97 -12.68 23.09
CA ASP A 82 14.37 -12.29 23.25
C ASP A 82 15.33 -13.27 22.56
N ASN A 83 15.16 -13.43 21.25
CA ASN A 83 16.06 -14.23 20.42
C ASN A 83 16.25 -13.55 19.06
N PHE A 84 17.24 -14.02 18.29
CA PHE A 84 17.56 -13.43 16.99
C PHE A 84 16.33 -13.33 16.06
N ALA A 85 15.51 -14.38 16.00
CA ALA A 85 14.32 -14.40 15.15
C ALA A 85 13.30 -13.33 15.59
N GLY A 86 13.01 -13.24 16.89
CA GLY A 86 12.13 -12.22 17.47
C GLY A 86 12.61 -10.80 17.17
N HIS A 87 13.89 -10.52 17.41
CA HIS A 87 14.50 -9.21 17.14
C HIS A 87 14.48 -8.86 15.66
N ALA A 88 14.74 -9.83 14.78
CA ALA A 88 14.68 -9.64 13.32
C ALA A 88 13.24 -9.35 12.86
N THR A 89 12.27 -10.15 13.31
CA THR A 89 10.85 -9.95 12.99
C THR A 89 10.33 -8.61 13.51
N TYR A 90 10.62 -8.26 14.76
CA TYR A 90 10.27 -6.97 15.35
C TYR A 90 10.87 -5.82 14.52
N SER A 91 12.18 -5.90 14.25
CA SER A 91 12.90 -4.88 13.49
C SER A 91 12.35 -4.71 12.07
N PHE A 92 11.98 -5.81 11.41
CA PHE A 92 11.40 -5.80 10.07
C PHE A 92 10.00 -5.19 10.07
N LEU A 93 9.11 -5.66 10.96
CA LEU A 93 7.71 -5.21 10.99
C LEU A 93 7.57 -3.77 11.48
N TYR A 94 8.13 -3.45 12.66
CA TYR A 94 8.10 -2.07 13.16
C TYR A 94 8.97 -1.13 12.32
N GLY A 95 10.04 -1.62 11.70
CA GLY A 95 10.82 -0.82 10.75
C GLY A 95 10.01 -0.49 9.50
N GLY A 96 9.26 -1.45 8.95
CA GLY A 96 8.50 -1.28 7.72
C GLY A 96 7.23 -0.46 7.90
N VAL A 97 6.37 -0.85 8.85
CA VAL A 97 5.02 -0.27 9.05
C VAL A 97 4.86 0.47 10.38
N GLY A 98 5.92 0.58 11.19
CA GLY A 98 5.87 1.31 12.46
C GLY A 98 4.88 0.69 13.44
N ARG A 99 4.10 1.54 14.12
CA ARG A 99 3.09 1.10 15.09
C ARG A 99 1.99 0.22 14.50
N LEU A 100 1.76 0.27 13.18
CA LEU A 100 0.80 -0.62 12.54
C LEU A 100 1.24 -2.11 12.60
N ALA A 101 2.52 -2.37 12.90
CA ALA A 101 3.05 -3.72 13.11
C ALA A 101 2.26 -4.52 14.17
N LEU A 102 1.67 -3.83 15.15
CA LEU A 102 0.82 -4.45 16.16
C LEU A 102 -0.41 -5.15 15.55
N LEU A 103 -0.95 -4.62 14.45
CA LEU A 103 -2.12 -5.17 13.76
C LEU A 103 -1.75 -6.14 12.62
N THR A 104 -0.48 -6.20 12.21
CA THR A 104 -0.03 -7.08 11.12
C THR A 104 -0.41 -8.56 11.31
N PRO A 105 -0.31 -9.17 12.51
CA PRO A 105 -0.74 -10.55 12.69
C PRO A 105 -2.22 -10.75 12.34
N LEU A 106 -3.09 -9.84 12.77
CA LEU A 106 -4.52 -9.90 12.48
C LEU A 106 -4.82 -9.74 11.00
N ILE A 107 -4.10 -8.85 10.30
CA ILE A 107 -4.22 -8.67 8.85
C ILE A 107 -3.87 -9.98 8.13
N PHE A 108 -2.77 -10.64 8.52
CA PHE A 108 -2.38 -11.92 7.92
C PHE A 108 -3.37 -13.05 8.23
N VAL A 109 -3.86 -13.16 9.47
CA VAL A 109 -4.92 -14.12 9.81
C VAL A 109 -6.17 -13.91 8.96
N TYR A 110 -6.60 -12.66 8.81
CA TYR A 110 -7.77 -12.32 7.99
C TYR A 110 -7.63 -12.79 6.54
N PHE A 111 -6.48 -12.54 5.90
CA PHE A 111 -6.23 -12.99 4.54
C PHE A 111 -6.05 -14.50 4.42
N ALA A 112 -5.40 -15.15 5.39
CA ALA A 112 -5.28 -16.61 5.44
C ALA A 112 -6.67 -17.27 5.52
N TYR A 113 -7.50 -16.86 6.49
CA TYR A 113 -8.87 -17.35 6.65
C TYR A 113 -9.70 -17.16 5.39
N ARG A 114 -9.60 -15.98 4.77
CA ARG A 114 -10.34 -15.69 3.56
C ARG A 114 -9.92 -16.58 2.39
N LEU A 115 -8.62 -16.83 2.25
CA LEU A 115 -8.11 -17.67 1.18
C LEU A 115 -8.52 -19.13 1.37
N PHE A 116 -8.66 -19.60 2.62
CA PHE A 116 -9.29 -20.89 2.92
C PHE A 116 -10.79 -20.92 2.59
N LYS A 117 -11.53 -19.83 2.86
CA LYS A 117 -13.01 -19.84 2.80
C LYS A 117 -13.60 -19.55 1.42
N ALA A 118 -13.03 -18.63 0.65
CA ALA A 118 -13.66 -18.12 -0.58
C ALA A 118 -12.72 -18.20 -1.79
N PRO A 119 -12.34 -19.41 -2.23
CA PRO A 119 -11.45 -19.59 -3.38
C PRO A 119 -12.05 -18.99 -4.67
N ASP A 120 -13.35 -19.04 -4.91
CA ASP A 120 -13.89 -18.66 -6.24
C ASP A 120 -14.26 -17.17 -6.38
N GLU A 121 -14.06 -16.37 -5.34
CA GLU A 121 -14.40 -14.94 -5.32
C GLU A 121 -13.19 -14.04 -5.70
N SER A 122 -12.60 -14.26 -6.86
CA SER A 122 -11.40 -13.53 -7.33
C SER A 122 -11.61 -12.01 -7.41
N ASN A 123 -12.76 -11.56 -7.90
CA ASN A 123 -13.13 -10.14 -8.00
C ASN A 123 -13.29 -9.48 -6.63
N GLU A 124 -13.92 -10.18 -5.69
CA GLU A 124 -13.98 -9.72 -4.31
C GLU A 124 -12.58 -9.66 -3.72
N THR A 125 -11.74 -10.64 -4.08
CA THR A 125 -10.36 -10.76 -3.60
C THR A 125 -9.52 -9.57 -3.97
N GLY A 126 -9.53 -9.19 -5.25
CA GLY A 126 -8.88 -7.97 -5.73
C GLY A 126 -9.35 -6.73 -4.97
N ARG A 127 -10.67 -6.53 -4.81
CA ARG A 127 -11.23 -5.34 -4.14
C ARG A 127 -10.73 -5.21 -2.70
N ILE A 128 -10.86 -6.26 -1.89
CA ILE A 128 -10.45 -6.22 -0.48
C ILE A 128 -8.93 -6.05 -0.34
N THR A 129 -8.14 -6.68 -1.22
CA THR A 129 -6.69 -6.49 -1.24
C THR A 129 -6.33 -5.03 -1.53
N ILE A 130 -6.94 -4.42 -2.56
CA ILE A 130 -6.72 -3.00 -2.88
C ILE A 130 -7.14 -2.10 -1.72
N GLY A 131 -8.33 -2.33 -1.15
CA GLY A 131 -8.81 -1.57 0.00
C GLY A 131 -7.87 -1.67 1.20
N THR A 132 -7.36 -2.87 1.48
CA THR A 132 -6.43 -3.08 2.60
C THR A 132 -5.08 -2.41 2.35
N LEU A 133 -4.56 -2.44 1.12
CA LEU A 133 -3.34 -1.71 0.78
C LEU A 133 -3.51 -0.19 0.97
N LEU A 134 -4.64 0.37 0.54
CA LEU A 134 -4.95 1.78 0.78
C LEU A 134 -4.99 2.10 2.27
N LEU A 135 -5.63 1.25 3.08
CA LEU A 135 -5.68 1.42 4.53
C LEU A 135 -4.29 1.33 5.17
N VAL A 136 -3.48 0.33 4.82
CA VAL A 136 -2.12 0.18 5.36
C VAL A 136 -1.26 1.38 5.00
N ILE A 137 -1.25 1.81 3.73
CA ILE A 137 -0.45 2.94 3.25
C ILE A 137 -0.89 4.25 3.90
N SER A 138 -2.18 4.55 3.90
CA SER A 138 -2.71 5.79 4.50
C SER A 138 -2.52 5.81 6.02
N THR A 139 -2.77 4.69 6.71
CA THR A 139 -2.62 4.58 8.16
C THR A 139 -1.15 4.72 8.56
N THR A 140 -0.23 4.03 7.89
CA THR A 140 1.21 4.18 8.18
C THR A 140 1.67 5.62 7.92
N ALA A 141 1.27 6.24 6.80
CA ALA A 141 1.61 7.64 6.53
C ALA A 141 1.06 8.60 7.60
N LEU A 142 -0.20 8.42 8.03
CA LEU A 142 -0.81 9.21 9.10
C LEU A 142 -0.10 8.98 10.43
N LEU A 143 0.16 7.73 10.82
CA LEU A 143 0.91 7.41 12.04
C LEU A 143 2.28 8.07 12.06
N HIS A 144 2.95 8.15 10.91
CA HIS A 144 4.25 8.82 10.82
C HIS A 144 4.13 10.35 10.99
N LEU A 145 3.16 10.99 10.33
CA LEU A 145 2.93 12.44 10.47
C LEU A 145 2.49 12.82 11.89
N LEU A 146 1.56 12.05 12.46
CA LEU A 146 0.96 12.34 13.76
C LEU A 146 1.87 11.99 14.93
N ASN A 147 2.87 11.11 14.73
CA ASN A 147 3.86 10.82 15.77
C ASN A 147 4.83 11.99 16.03
N GLY A 148 4.95 12.93 15.08
CA GLY A 148 5.82 14.10 15.23
C GLY A 148 7.32 13.78 15.24
N SER A 149 7.72 12.54 14.94
CA SER A 149 9.13 12.16 14.92
C SER A 149 9.87 12.85 13.78
N THR A 150 11.10 13.27 14.09
CA THR A 150 12.02 13.91 13.14
C THR A 150 13.16 12.96 12.80
N GLY A 151 13.66 13.05 11.56
CA GLY A 151 14.76 12.21 11.07
C GLY A 151 14.36 10.78 10.68
N THR A 152 15.38 9.93 10.49
CA THR A 152 15.28 8.55 9.97
C THR A 152 15.83 7.49 10.93
N GLY A 153 16.05 7.87 12.20
CA GLY A 153 16.51 6.94 13.23
C GLY A 153 15.52 5.79 13.46
N ALA A 154 16.04 4.64 13.92
CA ALA A 154 15.23 3.45 14.17
C ALA A 154 14.03 3.73 15.09
N THR A 155 14.22 4.53 16.13
CA THR A 155 13.14 4.97 17.04
C THR A 155 12.07 5.76 16.30
N ALA A 156 12.44 6.74 15.48
CA ALA A 156 11.48 7.54 14.71
C ALA A 156 10.64 6.68 13.76
N MET A 157 11.28 5.74 13.04
CA MET A 157 10.58 4.84 12.13
C MET A 157 9.63 3.90 12.90
N ARG A 158 10.10 3.26 13.97
CA ARG A 158 9.33 2.27 14.72
C ARG A 158 8.15 2.87 15.50
N HIS A 159 8.32 4.08 16.06
CA HIS A 159 7.25 4.77 16.80
C HIS A 159 6.26 5.50 15.90
N GLY A 160 6.65 5.85 14.67
CA GLY A 160 5.75 6.39 13.64
C GLY A 160 5.09 5.30 12.81
N GLY A 161 5.03 5.52 11.49
CA GLY A 161 4.51 4.56 10.50
C GLY A 161 5.56 3.74 9.75
N GLY A 162 6.79 3.64 10.27
CA GLY A 162 7.88 2.94 9.60
C GLY A 162 8.35 3.62 8.32
N TRP A 163 9.19 2.90 7.59
CA TRP A 163 9.72 3.34 6.30
C TRP A 163 8.65 3.57 5.25
N ILE A 164 7.57 2.79 5.25
CA ILE A 164 6.44 3.00 4.34
C ILE A 164 5.75 4.32 4.66
N GLY A 165 5.41 4.55 5.93
CA GLY A 165 4.76 5.79 6.36
C GLY A 165 5.63 7.02 6.11
N TYR A 166 6.93 6.94 6.37
CA TYR A 166 7.90 7.99 6.05
C TYR A 166 7.97 8.26 4.54
N GLY A 167 8.14 7.20 3.74
CA GLY A 167 8.31 7.29 2.29
C GLY A 167 7.09 7.84 1.55
N VAL A 168 5.90 7.68 2.12
CA VAL A 168 4.65 8.23 1.58
C VAL A 168 4.41 9.65 2.10
N SER A 169 4.56 9.87 3.40
CA SER A 169 4.18 11.13 4.02
C SER A 169 5.16 12.27 3.72
N LYS A 170 6.48 12.03 3.67
CA LYS A 170 7.46 13.10 3.43
C LYS A 170 7.33 13.74 2.05
N PRO A 171 7.26 13.00 0.93
CA PRO A 171 7.04 13.61 -0.39
C PRO A 171 5.70 14.32 -0.47
N LEU A 172 4.64 13.75 0.13
CA LEU A 172 3.33 14.39 0.16
C LEU A 172 3.39 15.73 0.87
N VAL A 173 3.96 15.80 2.07
CA VAL A 173 4.15 17.05 2.81
C VAL A 173 5.00 18.04 2.04
N ALA A 174 6.03 17.59 1.32
CA ALA A 174 6.83 18.46 0.47
C ALA A 174 6.03 19.08 -0.69
N LEU A 175 5.00 18.38 -1.19
CA LEU A 175 4.15 18.84 -2.29
C LEU A 175 3.01 19.76 -1.84
N VAL A 176 2.34 19.42 -0.74
CA VAL A 176 1.07 20.08 -0.34
C VAL A 176 1.10 20.71 1.04
N THR A 177 2.22 20.63 1.77
CA THR A 177 2.38 20.97 3.20
C THR A 177 1.69 20.01 4.16
N ASN A 178 2.09 20.05 5.43
CA ASN A 178 1.54 19.18 6.48
C ASN A 178 0.03 19.38 6.68
N ILE A 179 -0.42 20.64 6.57
CA ILE A 179 -1.82 21.02 6.80
C ILE A 179 -2.76 20.32 5.81
N LEU A 180 -2.36 20.19 4.53
CA LEU A 180 -3.17 19.48 3.52
C LEU A 180 -2.88 17.97 3.46
N ALA A 181 -1.65 17.54 3.78
CA ALA A 181 -1.26 16.13 3.71
C ALA A 181 -2.13 15.24 4.62
N VAL A 182 -2.44 15.70 5.84
CA VAL A 182 -3.26 14.95 6.80
C VAL A 182 -4.69 14.72 6.26
N PRO A 183 -5.47 15.76 5.87
CA PRO A 183 -6.78 15.57 5.24
C PRO A 183 -6.75 14.66 4.01
N ILE A 184 -5.75 14.80 3.12
CA ILE A 184 -5.63 13.96 1.93
C ILE A 184 -5.48 12.48 2.31
N LEU A 185 -4.59 12.17 3.26
CA LEU A 185 -4.40 10.80 3.73
C LEU A 185 -5.64 10.26 4.45
N LEU A 186 -6.36 11.09 5.20
CA LEU A 186 -7.65 10.71 5.80
C LEU A 186 -8.69 10.36 4.73
N ILE A 187 -8.79 11.13 3.64
CA ILE A 187 -9.69 10.82 2.53
C ILE A 187 -9.32 9.48 1.90
N ILE A 188 -8.03 9.22 1.69
CA ILE A 188 -7.54 7.94 1.15
C ILE A 188 -7.87 6.78 2.11
N PHE A 189 -7.71 6.98 3.42
CA PHE A 189 -8.07 6.02 4.44
C PHE A 189 -9.57 5.70 4.41
N LEU A 190 -10.43 6.73 4.42
CA LEU A 190 -11.88 6.56 4.34
C LEU A 190 -12.28 5.86 3.04
N PHE A 191 -11.68 6.23 1.91
CA PHE A 191 -11.90 5.57 0.65
C PHE A 191 -11.52 4.08 0.70
N GLY A 192 -10.39 3.72 1.33
CA GLY A 192 -10.01 2.34 1.58
C GLY A 192 -11.07 1.55 2.36
N LEU A 193 -11.67 2.15 3.40
CA LEU A 193 -12.78 1.55 4.14
C LEU A 193 -14.00 1.31 3.24
N LEU A 194 -14.35 2.27 2.39
CA LEU A 194 -15.47 2.16 1.44
C LEU A 194 -15.25 1.04 0.43
N VAL A 195 -14.03 0.90 -0.08
CA VAL A 195 -13.64 -0.17 -1.00
C VAL A 195 -13.84 -1.55 -0.35
N ILE A 196 -13.42 -1.72 0.91
CA ILE A 196 -13.61 -3.00 1.62
C ILE A 196 -15.10 -3.26 1.89
N THR A 197 -15.84 -2.25 2.38
CA THR A 197 -17.25 -2.37 2.79
C THR A 197 -18.25 -2.46 1.65
N LYS A 198 -17.81 -2.38 0.38
CA LYS A 198 -18.70 -2.28 -0.80
C LYS A 198 -19.64 -1.07 -0.73
N THR A 199 -19.34 -0.06 0.07
CA THR A 199 -20.20 1.12 0.24
C THR A 199 -19.92 2.12 -0.88
N PRO A 200 -20.87 2.41 -1.79
CA PRO A 200 -20.68 3.41 -2.83
C PRO A 200 -20.53 4.80 -2.18
N VAL A 201 -19.53 5.56 -2.61
CA VAL A 201 -19.27 6.93 -2.13
C VAL A 201 -20.52 7.83 -2.28
N SER A 202 -21.30 7.61 -3.34
CA SER A 202 -22.57 8.32 -3.59
C SER A 202 -23.63 8.08 -2.50
N LYS A 203 -23.66 6.89 -1.90
CA LYS A 203 -24.55 6.58 -0.76
C LYS A 203 -24.07 7.24 0.53
N LEU A 204 -22.76 7.45 0.68
CA LEU A 204 -22.21 8.16 1.83
C LEU A 204 -22.61 9.64 1.81
N PHE A 205 -22.46 10.30 0.66
CA PHE A 205 -22.85 11.71 0.49
C PHE A 205 -24.36 11.92 0.67
N SER A 206 -25.21 11.01 0.19
CA SER A 206 -26.66 11.12 0.39
C SER A 206 -27.06 10.94 1.86
N ASN A 207 -26.38 10.08 2.61
CA ASN A 207 -26.62 9.90 4.04
C ASN A 207 -26.14 11.11 4.87
N ILE A 208 -24.97 11.68 4.55
CA ILE A 208 -24.47 12.90 5.19
C ILE A 208 -25.41 14.07 4.88
N ALA A 209 -25.81 14.25 3.62
CA ALA A 209 -26.76 15.29 3.22
C ALA A 209 -28.10 15.16 3.94
N ARG A 210 -28.61 13.93 4.16
CA ARG A 210 -29.83 13.70 4.95
C ARG A 210 -29.67 14.09 6.41
N VAL A 211 -28.54 13.75 7.05
CA VAL A 211 -28.28 14.12 8.45
C VAL A 211 -28.13 15.63 8.61
N PHE A 212 -27.46 16.32 7.68
CA PHE A 212 -27.37 17.79 7.68
C PHE A 212 -28.72 18.46 7.38
N ALA A 213 -29.54 17.89 6.48
CA ALA A 213 -30.89 18.39 6.21
C ALA A 213 -31.82 18.22 7.43
N LEU A 214 -31.69 17.13 8.17
CA LEU A 214 -32.43 16.90 9.42
C LEU A 214 -31.92 17.80 10.57
N GLY A 215 -30.60 18.03 10.65
CA GLY A 215 -30.00 18.97 11.60
C GLY A 215 -30.37 20.43 11.34
N GLY A 216 -30.52 20.82 10.06
CA GLY A 216 -30.98 22.17 9.67
C GLY A 216 -32.47 22.41 9.93
N ALA A 217 -33.31 21.37 9.86
CA ALA A 217 -34.74 21.47 10.16
C ALA A 217 -35.05 21.62 11.66
N GLY A 218 -34.11 21.25 12.54
CA GLY A 218 -34.26 21.35 14.00
C GLY A 218 -33.90 22.71 14.60
N ILE A 219 -33.27 23.61 13.84
CA ILE A 219 -32.88 24.96 14.30
C ILE A 219 -33.94 26.03 13.94
N ALA A 220 -34.94 25.66 13.14
CA ALA A 220 -35.99 26.57 12.67
C ALA A 220 -37.29 26.55 13.51
N LYS A 221 -37.25 26.11 14.77
CA LYS A 221 -38.39 26.14 15.69
C LYS A 221 -38.04 26.81 17.01
#